data_AF-A0A7V4G6H1-F1
#
_entry.id   AF-A0A7V4G6H1-F1
#
_cell.length_a   1.000
_cell.length_b   1.000
_cell.length_c   1.000
_cell.angle_alpha   90.00
_cell.angle_beta   90.00
_cell.angle_gamma   90.00
#
_symmetry.space_group_name_H-M   'P 1'
#
loop_
_entity.id
_entity.type
_entity.pdbx_description
1 polymer ?
#
loop_
_entity_poly.entity_id
_entity_poly.type
_entity_poly.pdbx_seq_one_letter_code
_entity_poly.pdbx_strand_id
1 'polypeptide(L)'
;MATKEELRRQIDALDQELLTLLNRRQTLAQQIGLIKNQEGARTLDFRREEEVLAQLLHQNPGPLSHTALRNIFREIISAAREIQTPLGVAFLGPEATFSHLAALKKFGHASRFGPMATIREVFSEVEKGKFHY
;
A
#
# COMPACT_ATOMS: atom_id res chain seq x y z
N MET A 1 -11.55 -24.38 -29.34
CA MET A 1 -11.43 -23.12 -28.57
C MET A 1 -12.05 -23.38 -27.20
N ALA A 2 -11.43 -22.90 -26.12
CA ALA A 2 -12.01 -23.06 -24.79
C ALA A 2 -13.34 -22.31 -24.68
N THR A 3 -14.31 -22.87 -23.98
CA THR A 3 -15.58 -22.22 -23.67
C THR A 3 -15.38 -21.10 -22.65
N LYS A 4 -16.34 -20.18 -22.56
CA LYS A 4 -16.32 -19.08 -21.58
C LYS A 4 -16.24 -19.62 -20.15
N GLU A 5 -16.93 -20.72 -19.87
CA GLU A 5 -16.96 -21.39 -18.58
C GLU A 5 -15.64 -22.08 -18.25
N GLU A 6 -14.93 -22.62 -19.23
CA GLU A 6 -13.58 -23.17 -19.05
C GLU A 6 -12.56 -22.07 -18.75
N LEU A 7 -12.63 -20.93 -19.44
CA LEU A 7 -11.75 -19.80 -19.17
C LEU A 7 -11.98 -19.21 -17.76
N ARG A 8 -13.24 -19.11 -17.32
CA ARG A 8 -13.56 -18.67 -15.96
C ARG A 8 -12.96 -19.59 -14.90
N ARG A 9 -13.09 -20.92 -15.07
CA ARG A 9 -12.48 -21.89 -14.15
C ARG A 9 -10.97 -21.78 -14.09
N GLN A 10 -10.31 -21.47 -15.20
CA GLN A 10 -8.87 -21.20 -15.21
C GLN A 10 -8.52 -19.91 -14.47
N ILE A 11 -9.32 -18.85 -14.62
CA ILE A 11 -9.16 -17.61 -13.86
C ILE A 11 -9.35 -17.88 -12.35
N ASP A 12 -10.40 -18.60 -11.95
CA ASP A 12 -10.65 -18.91 -10.54
C ASP A 12 -9.48 -19.68 -9.90
N ALA A 13 -8.88 -20.62 -10.63
CA ALA A 13 -7.70 -21.36 -10.17
C ALA A 13 -6.47 -20.43 -10.04
N LEU A 14 -6.23 -19.56 -11.02
CA LEU A 14 -5.15 -18.57 -10.97
C LEU A 14 -5.36 -17.57 -9.82
N ASP A 15 -6.58 -17.14 -9.56
CA ASP A 15 -6.90 -16.22 -8.47
C ASP A 15 -6.59 -16.85 -7.10
N GLN A 16 -6.82 -18.16 -6.94
CA GLN A 16 -6.44 -18.88 -5.73
C GLN A 16 -4.92 -18.96 -5.55
N GLU A 17 -4.16 -19.14 -6.64
CA GLU A 17 -2.70 -19.09 -6.62
C GLU A 17 -2.20 -17.68 -6.27
N LEU A 18 -2.77 -16.64 -6.89
CA LEU A 18 -2.46 -15.25 -6.59
C LEU A 18 -2.72 -14.92 -5.12
N LEU A 19 -3.86 -15.32 -4.57
CA LEU A 19 -4.19 -15.14 -3.15
C LEU A 19 -3.12 -15.78 -2.24
N THR A 20 -2.69 -16.99 -2.58
CA THR A 20 -1.66 -17.72 -1.84
C THR A 20 -0.32 -16.97 -1.88
N LEU A 21 0.09 -16.50 -3.06
CA LEU A 21 1.33 -15.74 -3.26
C LEU A 21 1.30 -14.39 -2.53
N LEU A 22 0.16 -13.69 -2.60
CA LEU A 22 -0.04 -12.41 -1.90
C LEU A 22 0.07 -12.59 -0.39
N ASN A 23 -0.61 -13.58 0.21
CA ASN A 23 -0.52 -13.85 1.64
C ASN A 23 0.90 -14.23 2.09
N ARG A 24 1.60 -15.05 1.29
CA ARG A 24 3.00 -15.38 1.55
C ARG A 24 3.89 -14.13 1.52
N ARG A 25 3.69 -13.24 0.55
CA ARG A 25 4.39 -11.95 0.47
C ARG A 25 4.11 -11.09 1.71
N GLN A 26 2.87 -11.04 2.19
CA GLN A 26 2.52 -10.28 3.40
C GLN A 26 3.15 -10.87 4.66
N THR A 27 3.25 -12.19 4.76
CA THR A 27 3.96 -12.86 5.86
C THR A 27 5.45 -12.47 5.90
N LEU A 28 6.10 -12.36 4.74
CA LEU A 28 7.48 -11.87 4.67
C LEU A 28 7.58 -10.40 5.08
N ALA A 29 6.61 -9.58 4.67
CA ALA A 29 6.55 -8.18 5.07
C ALA A 29 6.35 -8.01 6.59
N GLN A 30 5.54 -8.87 7.23
CA GLN A 30 5.39 -8.94 8.69
C GLN A 30 6.73 -9.20 9.37
N GLN A 31 7.47 -10.21 8.91
CA GLN A 31 8.77 -10.54 9.48
C GLN A 31 9.76 -9.38 9.36
N ILE A 32 9.78 -8.70 8.22
CA ILE A 32 10.58 -7.48 8.04
C ILE A 32 10.13 -6.38 9.01
N GLY A 33 8.83 -6.18 9.20
CA GLY A 33 8.29 -5.22 10.17
C GLY A 33 8.73 -5.51 11.61
N LEU A 34 8.74 -6.78 12.01
CA LEU A 34 9.21 -7.20 13.34
C LEU A 34 10.70 -6.84 13.53
N ILE A 35 11.54 -7.09 12.52
CA ILE A 35 12.96 -6.74 12.56
C ILE A 35 13.13 -5.21 12.66
N LYS A 36 12.44 -4.45 11.81
CA LYS A 36 12.50 -2.97 11.83
C LYS A 36 12.07 -2.38 13.17
N ASN A 37 11.03 -2.95 13.79
CA ASN A 37 10.54 -2.52 15.10
C ASN A 37 11.59 -2.76 16.19
N GLN A 38 12.34 -3.88 16.13
CA GLN A 38 13.45 -4.15 17.06
C GLN A 38 14.62 -3.18 16.86
N GLU A 39 14.86 -2.73 15.62
CA GLU A 39 15.91 -1.78 15.26
C GLU A 39 15.52 -0.31 15.49
N GLY A 40 14.27 -0.03 15.87
CA GLY A 40 13.75 1.34 15.96
C GLY A 40 13.68 2.06 14.60
N ALA A 41 13.72 1.31 13.50
CA ALA A 41 13.69 1.84 12.14
C ALA A 41 12.26 2.20 11.72
N ARG A 42 12.12 3.21 10.86
CA ARG A 42 10.81 3.61 10.32
C ARG A 42 10.25 2.50 9.41
N THR A 43 8.97 2.19 9.60
CA THR A 43 8.23 1.20 8.80
C THR A 43 8.13 1.61 7.32
N LEU A 44 8.03 2.93 7.05
CA LEU A 44 7.84 3.50 5.73
C LEU A 44 9.18 3.87 5.05
N ASP A 45 9.50 3.18 3.96
CA ASP A 45 10.66 3.46 3.10
C ASP A 45 10.23 3.63 1.65
N PHE A 46 9.91 4.88 1.27
CA PHE A 46 9.48 5.21 -0.10
C PHE A 46 10.53 4.89 -1.16
N ARG A 47 11.82 4.97 -0.82
CA ARG A 47 12.88 4.67 -1.78
C ARG A 47 12.85 3.20 -2.12
N ARG A 48 12.74 2.34 -1.11
CA ARG A 48 12.64 0.89 -1.33
C ARG A 48 11.40 0.51 -2.13
N GLU A 49 10.27 1.18 -1.90
CA GLU A 49 9.04 0.93 -2.65
C GLU A 49 9.19 1.28 -4.14
N GLU A 50 9.80 2.43 -4.46
CA GLU A 50 10.05 2.81 -5.86
C GLU A 50 11.07 1.88 -6.54
N GLU A 51 12.08 1.37 -5.82
CA GLU A 51 13.00 0.37 -6.36
C GLU A 51 12.27 -0.93 -6.77
N VAL A 52 11.39 -1.42 -5.90
CA VAL A 52 10.57 -2.61 -6.18
C VAL A 52 9.66 -2.38 -7.40
N LEU A 53 8.98 -1.23 -7.46
CA LEU A 53 8.12 -0.89 -8.59
C LEU A 53 8.91 -0.75 -9.89
N ALA A 54 10.07 -0.09 -9.87
CA ALA A 54 10.92 0.06 -11.04
C ALA A 54 11.40 -1.30 -11.58
N GLN A 55 11.80 -2.21 -10.69
CA GLN A 55 12.21 -3.56 -11.06
C GLN A 55 11.06 -4.34 -11.71
N LEU A 56 9.86 -4.30 -11.13
CA LEU A 56 8.68 -4.99 -11.67
C LEU A 56 8.26 -4.43 -13.03
N LEU A 57 8.33 -3.11 -13.21
CA LEU A 57 8.04 -2.46 -14.49
C LEU A 57 9.06 -2.88 -15.57
N HIS A 58 10.32 -3.00 -15.21
CA HIS A 58 11.36 -3.43 -16.15
C HIS A 58 11.20 -4.89 -16.57
N GLN A 59 10.73 -5.75 -15.66
CA GLN A 59 10.57 -7.18 -15.91
C GLN A 59 9.23 -7.55 -16.55
N ASN A 60 8.30 -6.62 -16.72
CA ASN A 60 6.94 -6.88 -17.20
C ASN A 60 6.93 -7.19 -18.71
N PRO A 61 6.65 -8.44 -19.13
CA PRO A 61 6.56 -8.77 -20.55
C PRO A 61 5.17 -8.41 -21.15
N GLY A 62 4.28 -7.79 -20.38
CA GLY A 62 2.87 -7.62 -20.71
C GLY A 62 2.03 -8.83 -20.25
N PRO A 63 0.70 -8.83 -20.50
CA PRO A 63 -0.11 -7.83 -21.23
C PRO A 63 -0.50 -6.61 -20.38
N LEU A 64 -0.12 -6.55 -19.10
CA LEU A 64 -0.43 -5.43 -18.23
C LEU A 64 0.31 -4.16 -18.67
N SER A 65 -0.40 -3.05 -18.75
CA SER A 65 0.24 -1.74 -18.95
C SER A 65 1.08 -1.36 -17.74
N HIS A 66 2.12 -0.55 -17.94
CA HIS A 66 2.97 -0.05 -16.86
C HIS A 66 2.15 0.67 -15.77
N THR A 67 1.16 1.45 -16.18
CA THR A 67 0.27 2.16 -15.26
C THR A 67 -0.55 1.18 -14.41
N ALA A 68 -1.14 0.15 -15.02
CA ALA A 68 -1.92 -0.84 -14.29
C ALA A 68 -1.05 -1.64 -13.32
N LEU A 69 0.12 -2.09 -13.76
CA LEU A 69 1.07 -2.82 -12.91
C LEU A 69 1.51 -1.99 -11.71
N ARG A 70 1.87 -0.72 -11.93
CA ARG A 70 2.25 0.21 -10.87
C ARG A 70 1.13 0.35 -9.83
N ASN A 71 -0.12 0.55 -10.28
CA ASN A 71 -1.26 0.71 -9.37
C ASN A 71 -1.51 -0.54 -8.53
N ILE A 72 -1.51 -1.72 -9.15
CA ILE A 72 -1.72 -3.00 -8.44
C ILE A 72 -0.65 -3.19 -7.38
N PHE A 73 0.63 -3.08 -7.75
CA PHE A 73 1.72 -3.32 -6.80
C PHE A 73 1.82 -2.26 -5.72
N ARG A 74 1.43 -1.01 -5.99
CA ARG A 74 1.37 0.03 -4.96
C ARG A 74 0.35 -0.34 -3.87
N GLU A 75 -0.81 -0.88 -4.23
CA GLU A 75 -1.81 -1.32 -3.26
C GLU A 75 -1.35 -2.58 -2.50
N ILE A 76 -0.69 -3.54 -3.18
CA ILE A 76 -0.08 -4.71 -2.51
C ILE A 76 0.97 -4.29 -1.47
N ILE A 77 1.80 -3.29 -1.81
CA ILE A 77 2.77 -2.70 -0.89
C ILE A 77 2.06 -1.93 0.24
N SER A 78 0.98 -1.20 -0.07
CA SER A 78 0.19 -0.50 0.93
C SER A 78 -0.40 -1.43 1.99
N ALA A 79 -1.00 -2.54 1.57
CA ALA A 79 -1.52 -3.55 2.50
C ALA A 79 -0.42 -4.12 3.41
N ALA A 80 0.82 -4.19 2.91
CA ALA A 80 1.95 -4.63 3.72
C ALA A 80 2.31 -3.67 4.85
N ARG A 81 2.04 -2.37 4.69
CA ARG A 81 2.32 -1.36 5.71
C ARG A 81 1.34 -1.44 6.87
N GLU A 82 0.06 -1.58 6.57
CA GLU A 82 -1.01 -1.72 7.58
C GLU A 82 -0.71 -2.84 8.57
N ILE A 83 -0.22 -3.96 8.04
CA ILE A 83 0.15 -5.13 8.82
C ILE A 83 1.38 -4.88 9.73
N GLN A 84 2.34 -4.06 9.30
CA GLN A 84 3.58 -3.80 10.05
C GLN A 84 3.38 -2.74 11.14
N THR A 85 2.61 -1.69 10.85
CA THR A 85 2.27 -0.62 11.81
C THR A 85 1.03 0.13 11.30
N PRO A 86 -0.02 0.30 12.11
CA PRO A 86 -1.15 1.15 11.74
C PRO A 86 -0.68 2.61 11.61
N LEU A 87 -0.41 3.03 10.38
CA LEU A 87 0.05 4.37 10.04
C LEU A 87 -1.13 5.33 10.06
N GLY A 88 -1.02 6.38 10.86
CA GLY A 88 -1.98 7.48 10.88
C GLY A 88 -1.46 8.65 10.05
N VAL A 89 -2.26 9.16 9.13
CA VAL A 89 -2.00 10.40 8.37
C VAL A 89 -3.07 11.45 8.69
N ALA A 90 -2.68 12.56 9.31
CA ALA A 90 -3.53 13.72 9.49
C ALA A 90 -3.48 14.61 8.23
N PHE A 91 -4.61 15.18 7.82
CA PHE A 91 -4.64 16.06 6.65
C PHE A 91 -5.61 17.23 6.85
N LEU A 92 -5.32 18.35 6.19
CA LEU A 92 -6.14 19.55 6.26
C LEU A 92 -7.42 19.41 5.44
N GLY A 93 -8.56 19.71 6.05
CA GLY A 93 -9.86 19.78 5.39
C GLY A 93 -10.63 18.46 5.42
N PRO A 94 -11.84 18.44 4.85
CA PRO A 94 -12.70 17.27 4.83
C PRO A 94 -12.18 16.20 3.87
N GLU A 95 -12.72 14.99 4.01
CA GLU A 95 -12.47 13.89 3.08
C GLU A 95 -12.79 14.29 1.62
N ALA A 96 -12.13 13.59 0.71
CA ALA A 96 -12.18 13.80 -0.74
C ALA A 96 -11.72 15.18 -1.25
N THR A 97 -11.09 15.99 -0.40
CA THR A 97 -10.40 17.23 -0.83
C THR A 97 -8.97 16.97 -1.31
N PHE A 98 -8.29 18.01 -1.82
CA PHE A 98 -6.94 17.88 -2.36
C PHE A 98 -5.94 17.28 -1.39
N SER A 99 -5.97 17.68 -0.11
CA SER A 99 -5.07 17.14 0.90
C SER A 99 -5.36 15.67 1.20
N HIS A 100 -6.64 15.26 1.20
CA HIS A 100 -7.01 13.85 1.31
C HIS A 100 -6.50 13.04 0.11
N LEU A 101 -6.73 13.52 -1.11
CA LEU A 101 -6.29 12.83 -2.32
C LEU A 101 -4.76 12.75 -2.43
N ALA A 102 -4.05 13.79 -1.98
CA ALA A 102 -2.59 13.78 -1.89
C ALA A 102 -2.12 12.74 -0.85
N ALA A 103 -2.77 12.67 0.30
CA ALA A 103 -2.48 11.70 1.34
C ALA A 103 -2.72 10.26 0.84
N LEU A 104 -3.86 9.99 0.19
CA LEU A 104 -4.13 8.69 -0.45
C LEU A 104 -3.09 8.32 -1.50
N LYS A 105 -2.71 9.28 -2.36
CA LYS A 105 -1.69 9.05 -3.39
C LYS A 105 -0.33 8.71 -2.79
N LYS A 106 0.03 9.35 -1.68
CA LYS A 106 1.34 9.21 -1.03
C LYS A 106 1.42 7.97 -0.14
N PHE A 107 0.40 7.71 0.67
CA PHE A 107 0.42 6.70 1.73
C PHE A 107 -0.39 5.44 1.41
N GLY A 108 -1.14 5.44 0.31
CA GLY A 108 -2.01 4.33 -0.08
C GLY A 108 -3.27 4.23 0.78
N HIS A 109 -4.23 3.40 0.37
CA HIS A 109 -5.57 3.36 0.99
C HIS A 109 -5.60 2.67 2.35
N ALA A 110 -4.57 1.87 2.67
CA ALA A 110 -4.52 1.08 3.90
C ALA A 110 -4.11 1.89 5.15
N SER A 111 -3.86 3.20 5.01
CA SER A 111 -3.50 4.07 6.13
C SER A 111 -4.75 4.63 6.81
N ARG A 112 -4.69 4.91 8.12
CA ARG A 112 -5.76 5.63 8.82
C ARG A 112 -5.66 7.11 8.52
N PHE A 113 -6.68 7.67 7.87
CA PHE A 113 -6.72 9.10 7.55
C PHE A 113 -7.54 9.88 8.58
N GLY A 114 -7.02 11.03 9.01
CA GLY A 114 -7.67 11.92 9.98
C GLY A 114 -7.89 13.32 9.41
N PRO A 115 -9.12 13.72 9.07
CA PRO A 115 -9.41 15.08 8.64
C PRO A 115 -9.27 16.07 9.81
N MET A 116 -8.63 17.20 9.56
CA MET A 116 -8.42 18.27 10.53
C MET A 116 -9.03 19.58 10.03
N ALA A 117 -9.65 20.36 10.92
CA ALA A 117 -10.27 21.62 10.54
C ALA A 117 -9.23 22.71 10.28
N THR A 118 -8.07 22.64 10.95
CA THR A 118 -7.00 23.63 10.81
C THR A 118 -5.62 22.99 10.65
N ILE A 119 -4.69 23.74 10.03
CA ILE A 119 -3.28 23.33 9.93
C ILE A 119 -2.66 23.12 11.32
N ARG A 120 -3.07 23.93 12.31
CA ARG A 120 -2.57 23.82 13.68
C ARG A 120 -2.94 22.49 14.32
N GLU A 121 -4.15 22.00 14.06
CA GLU A 121 -4.60 20.68 14.53
C GLU A 121 -3.80 19.56 13.89
N VAL A 122 -3.49 19.65 12.59
CA VAL A 122 -2.62 18.67 11.91
C VAL A 122 -1.29 18.52 12.66
N PHE A 123 -0.59 19.63 12.92
CA PHE A 123 0.67 19.59 13.66
C PHE A 123 0.49 19.10 15.10
N SER A 124 -0.54 19.57 15.81
CA SER A 124 -0.80 19.18 17.20
C SER A 124 -1.05 17.69 17.35
N GLU A 125 -1.81 17.07 16.45
CA GLU A 125 -2.15 15.65 16.54
C GLU A 125 -0.97 14.75 16.12
N VAL A 126 -0.06 15.23 15.27
CA VAL A 126 1.22 14.58 14.97
C VAL A 126 2.19 14.68 16.16
N GLU A 127 2.32 15.87 16.76
CA GLU A 127 3.17 16.08 17.96
C GLU A 127 2.71 15.22 19.15
N LYS A 128 1.39 15.04 19.32
CA LYS A 128 0.82 14.15 20.34
C LYS A 128 0.99 12.65 20.03
N GLY A 129 1.52 12.29 18.86
CA GLY A 129 1.69 10.91 18.41
C GLY A 129 0.38 10.19 18.07
N LYS A 130 -0.74 10.91 17.94
CA LYS A 130 -2.02 10.32 17.49
C LYS A 130 -2.01 10.02 16.00
N PHE A 131 -1.27 10.80 15.22
CA PHE A 131 -0.95 10.52 13.83
C PHE A 131 0.58 10.55 13.66
N HIS A 132 1.06 9.85 12.64
CA HIS A 132 2.49 9.70 12.37
C HIS A 132 2.98 10.69 11.30
N TYR A 133 2.07 11.16 10.44
CA TYR A 133 2.31 12.04 9.29
C TYR A 133 1.22 13.09 9.17
#